data_AF-A0A916ME77-F1
#
_entry.id   AF-A0A916ME77-F1
#
_cell.length_a   1.000
_cell.length_b   1.000
_cell.length_c   1.000
_cell.angle_alpha   90.00
_cell.angle_beta   90.00
_cell.angle_gamma   90.00
#
_symmetry.space_group_name_H-M   'P 1'
#
loop_
_entity.id
_entity.type
_entity.pdbx_description
1 polymer ?
#
loop_
_entity_poly.entity_id
_entity_poly.type
_entity_poly.pdbx_seq_one_letter_code
_entity_poly.pdbx_strand_id
1 'polypeptide(L)'
;MSNLRMNPNLLNVPAYIGGKPIEEVQQEYGLSDIIKIASNENAFGPSPRALAALREALPNAHRYPGIADKLLRQKLAARFNTAHDASFTEANFMTGNGLSDVLRILATTFIFDGGESVFCTPTFPLYSIFTRMLGGKAVAVPHANYGYNLFGMLDAINDNTRLVFVCNPNNPTGTLLTRSEVESFMARVPESALVVFDEAYYDFVEDAHYSNAVEYLKQ
;
A
#
# COMPACT_ATOMS: atom_id res chain seq x y z
N MET A 1 -14.56 32.20 13.99
CA MET A 1 -14.34 30.84 13.44
C MET A 1 -15.60 30.22 12.80
N SER A 2 -16.79 30.82 12.94
CA SER A 2 -18.07 30.26 12.44
C SER A 2 -18.28 30.25 10.91
N ASN A 3 -17.38 30.86 10.12
CA ASN A 3 -17.48 30.94 8.65
C ASN A 3 -16.48 30.02 7.93
N LEU A 4 -15.74 29.17 8.65
CA LEU A 4 -14.84 28.21 8.02
C LEU A 4 -15.67 27.09 7.37
N ARG A 5 -15.49 26.88 6.06
CA ARG A 5 -16.12 25.78 5.33
C ARG A 5 -15.14 24.62 5.26
N MET A 6 -15.49 23.50 5.88
CA MET A 6 -14.73 22.25 5.77
C MET A 6 -15.15 21.49 4.51
N ASN A 7 -14.23 20.70 3.95
CA ASN A 7 -14.57 19.76 2.89
C ASN A 7 -15.63 18.76 3.41
N PRO A 8 -16.84 18.72 2.82
CA PRO A 8 -17.93 17.88 3.33
C PRO A 8 -17.63 16.38 3.21
N ASN A 9 -16.72 15.98 2.32
CA ASN A 9 -16.34 14.58 2.14
C ASN A 9 -15.73 13.97 3.41
N LEU A 10 -15.06 14.80 4.22
CA LEU A 10 -14.40 14.36 5.45
C LEU A 10 -15.40 13.87 6.53
N LEU A 11 -16.68 14.24 6.43
CA LEU A 11 -17.71 13.83 7.40
C LEU A 11 -18.01 12.32 7.33
N ASN A 12 -17.75 11.68 6.19
CA ASN A 12 -18.05 10.26 5.94
C ASN A 12 -16.79 9.37 5.91
N VAL A 13 -15.64 9.92 6.30
CA VAL A 13 -14.36 9.22 6.36
C VAL A 13 -14.22 8.58 7.75
N PRO A 14 -14.06 7.25 7.84
CA PRO A 14 -13.82 6.61 9.13
C PRO A 14 -12.49 7.06 9.72
N ALA A 15 -12.43 7.18 11.04
CA ALA A 15 -11.16 7.44 11.74
C ALA A 15 -10.18 6.29 11.51
N TYR A 16 -8.93 6.62 11.19
CA TYR A 16 -7.85 5.64 11.17
C TYR A 16 -7.44 5.32 12.61
N ILE A 17 -7.65 4.08 13.03
CA ILE A 17 -7.28 3.61 14.37
C ILE A 17 -5.96 2.87 14.27
N GLY A 18 -4.86 3.58 14.55
CA GLY A 18 -3.53 2.97 14.65
C GLY A 18 -3.34 2.19 15.96
N GLY A 19 -2.32 1.34 16.01
CA GLY A 19 -1.89 0.71 17.26
C GLY A 19 -1.43 1.75 18.30
N LYS A 20 -1.77 1.53 19.58
CA LYS A 20 -1.39 2.43 20.67
C LYS A 20 0.15 2.54 20.81
N PRO A 21 0.70 3.75 21.04
CA PRO A 21 2.10 3.93 21.41
C PRO A 21 2.46 3.20 22.71
N ILE A 22 3.74 2.86 22.87
CA ILE A 22 4.23 2.14 24.07
C ILE A 22 3.98 3.00 25.31
N GLU A 23 4.28 4.28 25.23
CA GLU A 23 4.19 5.25 26.32
C GLU A 23 2.75 5.39 26.82
N GLU A 24 1.77 5.37 25.91
CA GLU A 24 0.35 5.41 26.25
C GLU A 24 -0.07 4.15 27.01
N VAL A 25 0.37 2.97 26.55
CA VAL A 25 0.09 1.69 27.23
C VAL A 25 0.76 1.64 28.61
N GLN A 26 2.00 2.11 28.73
CA GLN A 26 2.70 2.18 30.02
C GLN A 26 1.96 3.06 31.02
N GLN A 27 1.49 4.24 30.58
CA GLN A 27 0.74 5.16 31.42
C GLN A 27 -0.64 4.61 31.83
N GLU A 28 -1.36 3.99 30.89
CA GLU A 28 -2.72 3.46 31.12
C GLU A 28 -2.72 2.27 32.08
N TYR A 29 -1.74 1.38 31.96
CA TYR A 29 -1.71 0.12 32.71
C TYR A 29 -0.67 0.08 33.84
N GLY A 30 0.14 1.13 34.01
CA GLY A 30 1.19 1.18 35.03
C GLY A 30 2.30 0.15 34.81
N LEU A 31 2.55 -0.24 33.56
CA LEU A 31 3.54 -1.25 33.18
C LEU A 31 4.89 -0.60 32.89
N SER A 32 5.97 -1.20 33.39
CA SER A 32 7.34 -0.75 33.11
C SER A 32 7.95 -1.40 31.87
N ASP A 33 7.45 -2.57 31.46
CA ASP A 33 7.97 -3.36 30.34
C ASP A 33 6.83 -3.73 29.38
N ILE A 34 7.04 -3.51 28.08
CA ILE A 34 6.04 -3.68 27.02
C ILE A 34 6.68 -4.42 25.85
N ILE A 35 6.07 -5.54 25.46
CA ILE A 35 6.40 -6.26 24.24
C ILE A 35 5.42 -5.80 23.14
N LYS A 36 5.91 -5.00 22.18
CA LYS A 36 5.09 -4.46 21.08
C LYS A 36 5.08 -5.41 19.87
N ILE A 37 3.90 -5.95 19.56
CA ILE A 37 3.65 -6.82 18.39
C ILE A 37 2.38 -6.41 17.61
N ALA A 38 2.05 -5.12 17.60
CA ALA A 38 0.75 -4.61 17.17
C ALA A 38 0.76 -3.77 15.86
N SER A 39 1.93 -3.52 15.26
CA SER A 39 2.08 -2.59 14.12
C SER A 39 2.85 -3.18 12.93
N ASN A 40 3.08 -4.49 12.90
CA ASN A 40 3.90 -5.17 11.87
C ASN A 40 5.30 -4.56 11.69
N GLU A 41 5.85 -3.96 12.74
CA GLU A 41 7.22 -3.43 12.76
C GLU A 41 8.23 -4.58 12.77
N ASN A 42 9.40 -4.39 12.16
CA ASN A 42 10.46 -5.38 12.20
C ASN A 42 11.08 -5.43 13.61
N ALA A 43 10.83 -6.54 14.32
CA ALA A 43 11.33 -6.77 15.68
C ALA A 43 12.87 -6.80 15.80
N PHE A 44 13.59 -7.07 14.70
CA PHE A 44 15.07 -7.08 14.68
C PHE A 44 15.67 -5.68 14.55
N GLY A 45 14.85 -4.66 14.29
CA GLY A 45 15.33 -3.31 13.99
C GLY A 45 15.94 -3.16 12.59
N PRO A 46 16.50 -2.00 12.28
CA PRO A 46 17.07 -1.70 10.96
C PRO A 46 18.39 -2.44 10.73
N SER A 47 18.72 -2.68 9.45
CA SER A 47 20.02 -3.24 9.06
C SER A 47 21.19 -2.43 9.65
N PRO A 48 22.27 -3.09 10.15
CA PRO A 48 23.48 -2.39 10.58
C PRO A 48 24.09 -1.50 9.50
N ARG A 49 23.96 -1.87 8.22
CA ARG A 49 24.42 -1.06 7.08
C ARG A 49 23.58 0.20 6.91
N ALA A 50 22.27 0.10 7.13
CA ALA A 50 21.37 1.27 7.08
C ALA A 50 21.67 2.22 8.25
N LEU A 51 21.91 1.69 9.45
CA LEU A 51 22.32 2.51 10.61
C LEU A 51 23.63 3.27 10.35
N ALA A 52 24.63 2.62 9.75
CA ALA A 52 25.88 3.28 9.38
C ALA A 52 25.63 4.42 8.37
N ALA A 53 24.87 4.16 7.31
CA ALA A 53 24.54 5.16 6.29
C ALA A 53 23.75 6.35 6.86
N LEU A 54 22.81 6.11 7.77
CA LEU A 54 22.06 7.17 8.45
C LEU A 54 22.98 8.08 9.28
N ARG A 55 23.91 7.49 10.04
CA ARG A 55 24.88 8.26 10.84
C ARG A 55 25.78 9.12 9.96
N GLU A 56 26.20 8.61 8.82
CA GLU A 56 27.01 9.34 7.84
C GLU A 56 26.21 10.50 7.19
N ALA A 57 24.93 10.29 6.90
CA ALA A 57 24.08 11.30 6.28
C ALA A 57 23.63 12.40 7.25
N LEU A 58 23.55 12.12 8.55
CA LEU A 58 22.95 12.99 9.56
C LEU A 58 23.52 14.42 9.62
N PRO A 59 24.84 14.67 9.49
CA PRO A 59 25.38 16.03 9.44
C PRO A 59 24.78 16.90 8.32
N ASN A 60 24.30 16.28 7.24
CA ASN A 60 23.72 16.94 6.09
C ASN A 60 22.19 17.01 6.11
N ALA A 61 21.52 16.55 7.17
CA ALA A 61 20.05 16.48 7.25
C ALA A 61 19.33 17.85 7.16
N HIS A 62 20.08 18.95 7.30
CA HIS A 62 19.58 20.32 7.13
C HIS A 62 19.46 20.75 5.66
N ARG A 63 19.85 19.90 4.71
CA ARG A 63 19.80 20.17 3.26
C ARG A 63 18.68 19.37 2.59
N TYR A 64 18.13 19.92 1.52
CA TYR A 64 17.25 19.19 0.63
C TYR A 64 17.97 17.97 0.01
N PRO A 65 17.24 16.87 -0.30
CA PRO A 65 17.83 15.58 -0.65
C PRO A 65 18.51 15.48 -2.03
N GLY A 66 18.80 16.60 -2.72
CA GLY A 66 19.55 16.63 -3.97
C GLY A 66 19.06 15.60 -5.01
N ILE A 67 19.97 14.74 -5.46
CA ILE A 67 19.68 13.65 -6.41
C ILE A 67 19.37 12.29 -5.75
N ALA A 68 19.17 12.25 -4.42
CA ALA A 68 19.05 11.00 -3.67
C ALA A 68 17.90 10.11 -4.17
N ASP A 69 16.74 10.70 -4.49
CA ASP A 69 15.60 9.98 -5.10
C ASP A 69 16.00 9.32 -6.43
N LYS A 70 16.62 10.07 -7.33
CA LYS A 70 17.06 9.53 -8.63
C LYS A 70 18.01 8.35 -8.44
N LEU A 71 18.99 8.48 -7.53
CA LEU A 71 19.94 7.41 -7.22
C LEU A 71 19.25 6.19 -6.59
N LEU A 72 18.25 6.39 -5.74
CA LEU A 72 17.45 5.32 -5.16
C LEU A 72 16.68 4.56 -6.26
N ARG A 73 15.97 5.27 -7.14
CA ARG A 73 15.23 4.67 -8.25
C ARG A 73 16.12 3.91 -9.23
N GLN A 74 17.32 4.42 -9.51
CA GLN A 74 18.32 3.68 -10.32
C GLN A 74 18.75 2.37 -9.66
N LYS A 75 18.99 2.38 -8.34
CA LYS A 75 19.33 1.17 -7.58
C LYS A 75 18.16 0.18 -7.51
N LEU A 76 16.93 0.67 -7.38
CA LEU A 76 15.74 -0.17 -7.43
C LEU A 76 15.61 -0.84 -8.80
N ALA A 77 15.71 -0.08 -9.89
CA ALA A 77 15.68 -0.64 -11.24
C ALA A 77 16.73 -1.74 -11.43
N ALA A 78 17.99 -1.49 -11.06
CA ALA A 78 19.05 -2.50 -11.15
C ALA A 78 18.75 -3.75 -10.31
N ARG A 79 18.24 -3.60 -9.09
CA ARG A 79 17.86 -4.71 -8.21
C ARG A 79 16.74 -5.54 -8.81
N PHE A 80 15.66 -4.91 -9.28
CA PHE A 80 14.52 -5.61 -9.86
C PHE A 80 14.88 -6.29 -11.18
N ASN A 81 15.69 -5.67 -12.03
CA ASN A 81 16.17 -6.29 -13.28
C ASN A 81 17.00 -7.54 -12.99
N THR A 82 17.85 -7.51 -11.97
CA THR A 82 18.66 -8.67 -11.57
C THR A 82 17.81 -9.78 -10.95
N ALA A 83 16.82 -9.42 -10.13
CA ALA A 83 15.98 -10.38 -9.43
C ALA A 83 14.91 -11.04 -10.33
N HIS A 84 14.46 -10.34 -11.37
CA HIS A 84 13.30 -10.74 -12.15
C HIS A 84 13.56 -10.86 -13.66
N ASP A 85 14.77 -10.68 -14.17
CA ASP A 85 15.02 -10.63 -15.62
C ASP A 85 14.09 -9.62 -16.32
N ALA A 86 14.09 -8.39 -15.79
CA ALA A 86 13.25 -7.29 -16.24
C ALA A 86 14.09 -6.19 -16.91
N SER A 87 13.42 -5.31 -17.66
CA SER A 87 14.02 -4.19 -18.40
C SER A 87 13.59 -2.81 -17.86
N PHE A 88 13.56 -2.64 -16.53
CA PHE A 88 13.15 -1.38 -15.92
C PHE A 88 14.24 -0.32 -15.93
N THR A 89 13.80 0.94 -15.97
CA THR A 89 14.60 2.15 -15.78
C THR A 89 14.14 2.89 -14.53
N GLU A 90 14.81 3.96 -14.12
CA GLU A 90 14.37 4.78 -12.98
C GLU A 90 12.97 5.40 -13.20
N ALA A 91 12.48 5.49 -14.44
CA ALA A 91 11.17 6.03 -14.77
C ALA A 91 10.02 5.07 -14.38
N ASN A 92 10.32 3.79 -14.18
CA ASN A 92 9.35 2.79 -13.70
C ASN A 92 9.10 2.88 -12.19
N PHE A 93 9.86 3.70 -11.46
CA PHE A 93 9.77 3.80 -10.00
C PHE A 93 9.32 5.20 -9.57
N MET A 94 8.52 5.24 -8.51
CA MET A 94 8.18 6.45 -7.77
C MET A 94 8.49 6.20 -6.29
N THR A 95 8.98 7.24 -5.60
CA THR A 95 9.17 7.20 -4.15
C THR A 95 8.12 8.07 -3.47
N GLY A 96 7.68 7.64 -2.30
CA GLY A 96 6.80 8.41 -1.42
C GLY A 96 7.26 8.26 0.02
N ASN A 97 6.66 9.02 0.93
CA ASN A 97 6.91 8.91 2.37
C ASN A 97 6.21 7.67 2.97
N GLY A 98 6.65 6.49 2.51
CA GLY A 98 5.98 5.23 2.73
C GLY A 98 4.83 4.97 1.74
N LEU A 99 4.34 3.73 1.75
CA LEU A 99 3.26 3.28 0.88
C LEU A 99 1.98 4.12 1.01
N SER A 100 1.64 4.57 2.21
CA SER A 100 0.45 5.41 2.44
C SER A 100 0.48 6.70 1.60
N ASP A 101 1.65 7.29 1.38
CA ASP A 101 1.79 8.48 0.54
C ASP A 101 1.57 8.15 -0.94
N VAL A 102 2.10 7.02 -1.41
CA VAL A 102 1.89 6.52 -2.78
C VAL A 102 0.41 6.21 -3.04
N LEU A 103 -0.27 5.55 -2.10
CA LEU A 103 -1.71 5.28 -2.17
C LEU A 103 -2.52 6.58 -2.23
N ARG A 104 -2.11 7.61 -1.47
CA ARG A 104 -2.75 8.93 -1.52
C ARG A 104 -2.52 9.61 -2.86
N ILE A 105 -1.32 9.53 -3.43
CA ILE A 105 -1.01 10.06 -4.77
C ILE A 105 -1.93 9.38 -5.80
N LEU A 106 -1.98 8.04 -5.83
CA LEU A 106 -2.85 7.27 -6.72
C LEU A 106 -4.32 7.68 -6.56
N ALA A 107 -4.83 7.73 -5.33
CA ALA A 107 -6.19 8.17 -5.06
C ALA A 107 -6.44 9.59 -5.59
N THR A 108 -5.53 10.54 -5.31
CA THR A 108 -5.66 11.93 -5.75
C THR A 108 -5.61 12.08 -7.27
N THR A 109 -4.86 11.21 -7.95
CA THR A 109 -4.76 11.19 -9.41
C THR A 109 -6.01 10.64 -10.08
N PHE A 110 -6.60 9.57 -9.55
CA PHE A 110 -7.63 8.79 -10.25
C PHE A 110 -9.04 8.91 -9.67
N ILE A 111 -9.21 9.35 -8.41
CA ILE A 111 -10.51 9.52 -7.76
C ILE A 111 -10.96 10.98 -7.86
N PHE A 112 -11.78 11.24 -8.88
CA PHE A 112 -12.48 12.50 -9.10
C PHE A 112 -13.89 12.21 -9.66
N ASP A 113 -14.77 13.21 -9.68
CA ASP A 113 -16.15 13.12 -10.19
C ASP A 113 -16.96 11.92 -9.65
N GLY A 114 -16.73 11.54 -8.38
CA GLY A 114 -17.42 10.43 -7.73
C GLY A 114 -16.91 9.03 -8.12
N GLY A 115 -15.74 8.93 -8.75
CA GLY A 115 -15.11 7.66 -9.13
C GLY A 115 -15.00 6.64 -7.99
N GLU A 116 -15.02 5.36 -8.36
CA GLU A 116 -15.06 4.24 -7.42
C GLU A 116 -13.69 3.57 -7.26
N SER A 117 -13.40 3.11 -6.04
CA SER A 117 -12.36 2.11 -5.80
C SER A 117 -12.98 0.79 -5.36
N VAL A 118 -12.47 -0.33 -5.86
CA VAL A 118 -12.91 -1.68 -5.50
C VAL A 118 -11.80 -2.41 -4.74
N PHE A 119 -12.14 -3.05 -3.62
CA PHE A 119 -11.20 -3.83 -2.82
C PHE A 119 -11.94 -4.92 -2.02
N CYS A 120 -11.22 -5.96 -1.61
CA CYS A 120 -11.74 -7.00 -0.72
C CYS A 120 -11.69 -6.53 0.75
N THR A 121 -12.67 -6.87 1.58
CA THR A 121 -12.72 -6.50 3.01
C THR A 121 -12.81 -7.74 3.93
N PRO A 122 -12.10 -7.77 5.08
CA PRO A 122 -11.19 -6.74 5.59
C PRO A 122 -9.85 -6.70 4.85
N THR A 123 -9.36 -5.48 4.63
CA THR A 123 -8.02 -5.21 4.10
C THR A 123 -7.48 -3.90 4.67
N PHE A 124 -6.34 -3.41 4.16
CA PHE A 124 -5.74 -2.16 4.60
C PHE A 124 -6.71 -0.96 4.45
N PRO A 125 -7.01 -0.23 5.55
CA PRO A 125 -8.14 0.72 5.57
C PRO A 125 -7.90 2.00 4.75
N LEU A 126 -6.65 2.31 4.39
CA LEU A 126 -6.33 3.55 3.69
C LEU A 126 -6.92 3.62 2.27
N TYR A 127 -7.20 2.48 1.64
CA TYR A 127 -7.89 2.45 0.34
C TYR A 127 -9.26 3.14 0.44
N SER A 128 -10.06 2.76 1.45
CA SER A 128 -11.37 3.34 1.70
C SER A 128 -11.26 4.80 2.16
N ILE A 129 -10.32 5.09 3.08
CA ILE A 129 -10.15 6.43 3.65
C ILE A 129 -9.81 7.44 2.54
N PHE A 130 -8.78 7.19 1.74
CA PHE A 130 -8.37 8.13 0.70
C PHE A 130 -9.41 8.29 -0.40
N THR A 131 -10.08 7.21 -0.79
CA THR A 131 -11.19 7.27 -1.76
C THR A 131 -12.30 8.19 -1.27
N ARG A 132 -12.75 8.00 -0.02
CA ARG A 132 -13.84 8.80 0.58
C ARG A 132 -13.44 10.25 0.81
N MET A 133 -12.20 10.52 1.21
CA MET A 133 -11.69 11.89 1.40
C MET A 133 -11.82 12.73 0.12
N LEU A 134 -11.67 12.09 -1.04
CA LEU A 134 -11.77 12.73 -2.36
C LEU A 134 -13.20 12.75 -2.92
N GLY A 135 -14.19 12.28 -2.15
CA GLY A 135 -15.59 12.23 -2.58
C GLY A 135 -15.93 11.05 -3.49
N GLY A 136 -15.00 10.10 -3.64
CA GLY A 136 -15.23 8.85 -4.35
C GLY A 136 -15.98 7.82 -3.51
N LYS A 137 -16.40 6.75 -4.18
CA LYS A 137 -17.10 5.62 -3.54
C LYS A 137 -16.13 4.46 -3.30
N ALA A 138 -15.94 4.09 -2.05
CA ALA A 138 -15.18 2.91 -1.65
C ALA A 138 -16.08 1.67 -1.65
N VAL A 139 -15.94 0.82 -2.67
CA VAL A 139 -16.70 -0.42 -2.86
C VAL A 139 -15.96 -1.58 -2.20
N ALA A 140 -16.43 -1.96 -1.01
CA ALA A 140 -15.86 -3.05 -0.23
C ALA A 140 -16.56 -4.38 -0.54
N VAL A 141 -15.83 -5.33 -1.12
CA VAL A 141 -16.32 -6.68 -1.45
C VAL A 141 -16.00 -7.64 -0.31
N PRO A 142 -16.99 -8.35 0.27
CA PRO A 142 -16.72 -9.33 1.33
C PRO A 142 -15.75 -10.41 0.87
N HIS A 143 -14.81 -10.75 1.74
CA HIS A 143 -13.86 -11.85 1.53
C HIS A 143 -14.55 -13.21 1.30
N ALA A 144 -13.81 -14.15 0.71
CA ALA A 144 -14.20 -15.55 0.61
C ALA A 144 -13.26 -16.38 1.50
N ASN A 145 -13.77 -16.93 2.61
CA ASN A 145 -12.98 -17.73 3.56
C ASN A 145 -11.66 -17.07 4.01
N TYR A 146 -11.73 -15.81 4.46
CA TYR A 146 -10.61 -14.92 4.80
C TYR A 146 -9.68 -14.52 3.65
N GLY A 147 -9.83 -15.11 2.46
CA GLY A 147 -9.09 -14.78 1.24
C GLY A 147 -9.81 -13.80 0.32
N TYR A 148 -9.10 -13.35 -0.71
CA TYR A 148 -9.63 -12.42 -1.71
C TYR A 148 -10.80 -13.03 -2.49
N ASN A 149 -11.93 -12.31 -2.52
CA ASN A 149 -13.07 -12.67 -3.37
C ASN A 149 -12.93 -12.03 -4.76
N LEU A 150 -12.05 -12.60 -5.59
CA LEU A 150 -11.75 -12.06 -6.93
C LEU A 150 -12.98 -12.05 -7.85
N PHE A 151 -13.87 -13.04 -7.74
CA PHE A 151 -15.12 -13.05 -8.51
C PHE A 151 -16.04 -11.89 -8.12
N GLY A 152 -16.29 -11.70 -6.83
CA GLY A 152 -17.09 -10.57 -6.34
C GLY A 152 -16.46 -9.21 -6.64
N MET A 153 -15.13 -9.13 -6.68
CA MET A 153 -14.42 -7.93 -7.12
C MET A 153 -14.66 -7.64 -8.60
N LEU A 154 -14.57 -8.64 -9.47
CA LEU A 154 -14.88 -8.48 -10.90
C LEU A 154 -16.34 -8.05 -11.12
N ASP A 155 -17.29 -8.64 -10.38
CA ASP A 155 -18.72 -8.27 -10.47
C ASP A 155 -18.99 -6.84 -9.98
N ALA A 156 -18.14 -6.29 -9.11
CA ALA A 156 -18.27 -4.93 -8.60
C ALA A 156 -17.67 -3.86 -9.53
N ILE A 157 -16.75 -4.24 -10.43
CA ILE A 157 -16.12 -3.32 -11.37
C ILE A 157 -17.17 -2.85 -12.40
N ASN A 158 -17.20 -1.55 -12.64
CA ASN A 158 -18.11 -0.87 -13.56
C ASN A 158 -17.44 0.36 -14.18
N ASP A 159 -18.14 1.09 -15.05
CA ASP A 159 -17.60 2.25 -15.79
C ASP A 159 -17.11 3.42 -14.91
N ASN A 160 -17.57 3.49 -13.65
CA ASN A 160 -17.11 4.48 -12.68
C ASN A 160 -15.90 4.00 -11.87
N THR A 161 -15.50 2.73 -12.00
CA THR A 161 -14.32 2.20 -11.31
C THR A 161 -13.05 2.84 -11.88
N ARG A 162 -12.17 3.28 -10.99
CA ARG A 162 -10.90 3.94 -11.33
C ARG A 162 -9.71 3.20 -10.75
N LEU A 163 -9.86 2.69 -9.53
CA LEU A 163 -8.82 1.95 -8.81
C LEU A 163 -9.37 0.61 -8.33
N VAL A 164 -8.55 -0.43 -8.48
CA VAL A 164 -8.81 -1.76 -7.90
C VAL A 164 -7.62 -2.13 -7.04
N PHE A 165 -7.80 -2.22 -5.72
CA PHE A 165 -6.71 -2.54 -4.81
C PHE A 165 -6.67 -4.03 -4.50
N VAL A 166 -5.48 -4.61 -4.64
CA VAL A 166 -5.18 -6.01 -4.29
C VAL A 166 -3.96 -6.03 -3.36
N CYS A 167 -4.20 -6.20 -2.06
CA CYS A 167 -3.17 -6.42 -1.05
C CYS A 167 -2.79 -7.90 -1.01
N ASN A 168 -1.58 -8.23 -1.47
CA ASN A 168 -1.12 -9.60 -1.59
C ASN A 168 0.35 -9.73 -1.19
N PRO A 169 0.69 -10.39 -0.06
CA PRO A 169 -0.21 -10.97 0.94
C PRO A 169 -1.12 -9.94 1.63
N ASN A 170 -2.33 -10.36 2.01
CA ASN A 170 -3.33 -9.46 2.60
C ASN A 170 -2.99 -9.07 4.04
N ASN A 171 -3.09 -7.78 4.37
CA ASN A 171 -3.25 -7.31 5.74
C ASN A 171 -4.74 -7.02 5.99
N PRO A 172 -5.42 -7.68 6.96
CA PRO A 172 -4.84 -8.31 8.14
C PRO A 172 -4.77 -9.85 8.14
N THR A 173 -5.28 -10.52 7.10
CA THR A 173 -5.53 -11.97 7.17
C THR A 173 -4.29 -12.83 6.91
N GLY A 174 -3.24 -12.27 6.31
CA GLY A 174 -2.04 -12.98 5.86
C GLY A 174 -2.26 -13.90 4.66
N THR A 175 -3.47 -13.96 4.11
CA THR A 175 -3.78 -14.82 2.96
C THR A 175 -3.09 -14.32 1.70
N LEU A 176 -2.72 -15.25 0.83
CA LEU A 176 -2.07 -14.97 -0.44
C LEU A 176 -2.92 -15.48 -1.61
N LEU A 177 -2.83 -14.78 -2.73
CA LEU A 177 -3.34 -15.23 -4.03
C LEU A 177 -2.24 -16.02 -4.75
N THR A 178 -2.65 -17.09 -5.42
CA THR A 178 -1.80 -17.85 -6.33
C THR A 178 -1.62 -17.12 -7.66
N ARG A 179 -0.57 -17.49 -8.40
CA ARG A 179 -0.31 -16.98 -9.75
C ARG A 179 -1.54 -17.13 -10.68
N SER A 180 -2.15 -18.31 -10.71
CA SER A 180 -3.28 -18.58 -11.61
C SER A 180 -4.52 -17.75 -11.28
N GLU A 181 -4.77 -17.47 -9.99
CA GLU A 181 -5.83 -16.58 -9.55
C GLU A 181 -5.58 -15.14 -10.01
N VAL A 182 -4.35 -14.66 -9.87
CA VAL A 182 -3.95 -13.32 -10.34
C VAL A 182 -4.06 -13.22 -11.86
N GLU A 183 -3.55 -14.19 -12.61
CA GLU A 183 -3.62 -14.23 -14.08
C GLU A 183 -5.08 -14.23 -14.56
N SER A 184 -5.94 -15.06 -13.95
CA SER A 184 -7.36 -15.13 -14.30
C SER A 184 -8.10 -13.83 -14.00
N PHE A 185 -7.75 -13.17 -12.89
CA PHE A 185 -8.30 -11.87 -12.53
C PHE A 185 -7.88 -10.79 -13.52
N MET A 186 -6.57 -10.63 -13.76
CA MET A 186 -6.03 -9.61 -14.65
C MET A 186 -6.53 -9.74 -16.09
N ALA A 187 -6.76 -10.97 -16.57
CA ALA A 187 -7.35 -11.21 -17.89
C ALA A 187 -8.80 -10.69 -18.06
N ARG A 188 -9.48 -10.38 -16.95
CA ARG A 188 -10.90 -9.96 -16.93
C ARG A 188 -11.11 -8.52 -16.46
N VAL A 189 -10.10 -7.90 -15.83
CA VAL A 189 -10.20 -6.50 -15.42
C VAL A 189 -10.19 -5.60 -16.67
N PRO A 190 -11.12 -4.65 -16.80
CA PRO A 190 -11.13 -3.72 -17.94
C PRO A 190 -9.94 -2.76 -17.87
N GLU A 191 -9.39 -2.41 -19.02
CA GLU A 191 -8.27 -1.46 -19.16
C GLU A 191 -8.58 -0.05 -18.61
N SER A 192 -9.85 0.29 -18.42
CA SER A 192 -10.29 1.56 -17.85
C SER A 192 -10.09 1.66 -16.33
N ALA A 193 -9.74 0.56 -15.64
CA ALA A 193 -9.48 0.53 -14.21
C ALA A 193 -8.02 0.18 -13.91
N LEU A 194 -7.34 1.02 -13.11
CA LEU A 194 -5.97 0.75 -12.68
C LEU A 194 -5.98 -0.25 -11.51
N VAL A 195 -5.33 -1.40 -11.71
CA VAL A 195 -5.09 -2.37 -10.64
C VAL A 195 -3.82 -1.99 -9.89
N VAL A 196 -3.94 -1.88 -8.56
CA VAL A 196 -2.83 -1.57 -7.65
C VAL A 196 -2.58 -2.80 -6.79
N PHE A 197 -1.47 -3.49 -7.07
CA PHE A 197 -0.95 -4.54 -6.20
C PHE A 197 -0.18 -3.91 -5.04
N ASP A 198 -0.72 -4.03 -3.83
CA ASP A 198 -0.07 -3.66 -2.59
C ASP A 198 0.70 -4.87 -2.05
N GLU A 199 1.99 -4.87 -2.33
CA GLU A 199 2.93 -5.94 -2.04
C GLU A 199 3.77 -5.64 -0.79
N ALA A 200 3.24 -4.90 0.20
CA ALA A 200 3.98 -4.51 1.40
C ALA A 200 4.67 -5.67 2.16
N TYR A 201 4.18 -6.90 1.99
CA TYR A 201 4.68 -8.11 2.65
C TYR A 201 5.35 -9.11 1.69
N TYR A 202 5.67 -8.72 0.45
CA TYR A 202 6.19 -9.67 -0.56
C TYR A 202 7.52 -10.32 -0.17
N ASP A 203 8.39 -9.61 0.55
CA ASP A 203 9.69 -10.14 1.01
C ASP A 203 9.55 -11.29 2.04
N PHE A 204 8.34 -11.50 2.60
CA PHE A 204 8.05 -12.58 3.57
C PHE A 204 7.46 -13.84 2.93
N VAL A 205 7.21 -13.84 1.61
CA VAL A 205 6.55 -14.97 0.94
C VAL A 205 7.55 -16.07 0.60
N GLU A 206 7.26 -17.29 1.05
CA GLU A 206 8.03 -18.50 0.74
C GLU A 206 7.27 -19.46 -0.20
N ASP A 207 6.00 -19.17 -0.51
CA ASP A 207 5.16 -20.03 -1.36
C ASP A 207 5.57 -19.95 -2.83
N ALA A 208 5.92 -21.09 -3.42
CA ALA A 208 6.34 -21.19 -4.82
C ALA A 208 5.21 -20.87 -5.83
N HIS A 209 3.95 -20.89 -5.41
CA HIS A 209 2.80 -20.55 -6.26
C HIS A 209 2.48 -19.06 -6.25
N TYR A 210 3.15 -18.26 -5.42
CA TYR A 210 3.02 -16.81 -5.43
C TYR A 210 3.62 -16.22 -6.72
N SER A 211 2.97 -15.18 -7.24
CA SER A 211 3.55 -14.33 -8.28
C SER A 211 3.45 -12.89 -7.83
N ASN A 212 4.56 -12.17 -7.93
CA ASN A 212 4.54 -10.75 -7.66
C ASN A 212 4.04 -9.95 -8.88
N ALA A 213 3.71 -8.68 -8.66
CA ALA A 213 3.19 -7.80 -9.71
C ALA A 213 4.22 -7.52 -10.81
N VAL A 214 5.52 -7.62 -10.50
CA VAL A 214 6.63 -7.37 -11.44
C VAL A 214 6.53 -8.26 -12.67
N GLU A 215 6.12 -9.53 -12.51
CA GLU A 215 5.94 -10.47 -13.62
C GLU A 215 4.99 -9.95 -14.70
N TYR A 216 4.04 -9.08 -14.35
CA TYR A 216 3.06 -8.50 -15.28
C TYR A 216 3.49 -7.15 -15.86
N LEU A 217 4.58 -6.57 -15.37
CA LEU A 217 5.14 -5.30 -15.83
C LEU A 217 6.34 -5.48 -16.77
N LYS A 218 6.85 -6.71 -16.90
CA LYS A 218 7.93 -7.04 -17.84
C LYS A 218 7.41 -6.84 -19.26
N GLN A 219 8.03 -5.89 -19.97
CA GLN A 219 7.93 -5.74 -21.42
C GLN A 219 9.20 -6.31 -22.05
#